data_AF-A0A958FH54-F1
#
_entry.id   AF-A0A958FH54-F1
#
_cell.length_a   1.000
_cell.length_b   1.000
_cell.length_c   1.000
_cell.angle_alpha   90.00
_cell.angle_beta   90.00
_cell.angle_gamma   90.00
#
_symmetry.space_group_name_H-M   'P 1'
#
loop_
_entity.id
_entity.type
_entity.pdbx_description
1 polymer ?
#
loop_
_entity_poly.entity_id
_entity_poly.type
_entity_poly.pdbx_seq_one_letter_code
_entity_poly.pdbx_strand_id
1 'polypeptide(L)'
;DQRNLLELSDLAENTFKERVQTIPGVSEVRIWGSKRYAMRLWMDPAKLSAYHLTPLDVRAALQRENVELPSGRLEGSATELTVRTMGRLETVHDFNQLIIKEADGNVIRFQD
;
A
#
# COMPACT_ATOMS: atom_id res chain seq x y z
N ASP A 1 0.39 26.88 12.64
CA ASP A 1 0.89 25.58 12.15
C ASP A 1 1.37 24.68 13.26
N GLN A 2 0.60 23.62 13.55
CA GLN A 2 1.06 22.50 14.37
C GLN A 2 1.07 21.27 13.47
N ARG A 3 2.27 20.76 13.16
CA ARG A 3 2.43 19.48 12.45
C ARG A 3 2.22 18.33 13.41
N ASN A 4 1.51 17.30 12.98
CA ASN A 4 1.32 16.10 13.78
C ASN A 4 2.59 15.21 13.76
N LEU A 5 2.67 14.24 14.66
CA LEU A 5 3.89 13.41 14.81
C LEU A 5 4.24 12.58 13.56
N LEU A 6 3.24 12.23 12.73
CA LEU A 6 3.44 11.51 11.47
C LEU A 6 4.08 12.43 10.43
N GLU A 7 3.56 13.65 10.28
CA GLU A 7 4.13 14.68 9.39
C GLU A 7 5.56 15.06 9.79
N LEU A 8 5.86 15.12 11.10
CA LEU A 8 7.20 15.37 11.59
C LEU A 8 8.15 14.20 11.31
N SER A 9 7.67 12.96 11.44
CA SER A 9 8.45 11.76 11.15
C SER A 9 8.76 11.65 9.65
N ASP A 10 7.78 11.94 8.81
CA ASP A 10 7.93 11.95 7.35
C ASP A 10 8.93 13.02 6.89
N LEU A 11 8.81 14.24 7.43
CA LEU A 11 9.76 15.32 7.15
C LEU A 11 11.18 14.98 7.61
N ALA A 12 11.32 14.37 8.80
CA ALA A 12 12.61 13.95 9.32
C ALA A 12 13.26 12.87 8.44
N GLU A 13 12.49 11.88 7.98
CA GLU A 13 13.00 10.75 7.20
C GLU A 13 13.26 11.12 5.74
N ASN A 14 12.35 11.84 5.07
CA ASN A 14 12.44 12.09 3.62
C ASN A 14 13.11 13.42 3.26
N THR A 15 13.40 14.31 4.22
CA THR A 15 14.06 15.59 3.93
C THR A 15 15.32 15.79 4.75
N PHE A 16 15.23 15.67 6.07
CA PHE A 16 16.39 15.96 6.93
C PHE A 16 17.43 14.85 6.87
N LYS A 17 17.02 13.59 6.98
CA LYS A 17 17.94 12.45 6.95
C LYS A 17 18.73 12.39 5.65
N GLU A 18 18.07 12.53 4.50
CA GLU A 18 18.73 12.55 3.18
C GLU A 18 19.79 13.65 3.08
N ARG A 19 19.50 14.85 3.59
CA ARG A 19 20.45 15.98 3.56
C ARG A 19 21.61 15.84 4.55
N VAL A 20 21.39 15.22 5.71
CA VAL A 20 22.44 15.04 6.71
C VAL A 20 23.38 13.89 6.32
N GLN A 21 22.85 12.85 5.67
CA GLN A 21 23.65 11.72 5.18
C GLN A 21 24.65 12.09 4.09
N THR A 22 24.44 13.21 3.36
CA THR A 22 25.38 13.67 2.32
C THR A 22 26.58 14.44 2.88
N ILE A 23 26.59 14.77 4.18
CA ILE A 23 27.68 15.50 4.82
C ILE A 23 28.90 14.57 4.99
N PRO A 24 30.09 14.94 4.49
CA PRO A 24 31.30 14.13 4.66
C PRO A 24 31.60 13.84 6.13
N GLY A 25 31.85 12.56 6.44
CA GLY A 25 32.13 12.09 7.81
C GLY A 25 30.90 11.58 8.58
N VAL A 26 29.69 11.71 8.02
CA VAL A 26 28.49 11.08 8.58
C VAL A 26 28.36 9.65 8.06
N SER A 27 28.38 8.66 8.95
CA SER A 27 28.21 7.24 8.61
C SER A 27 26.77 6.77 8.65
N GLU A 28 25.98 7.26 9.60
CA GLU A 28 24.58 6.85 9.80
C GLU A 28 23.77 7.96 10.48
N VAL A 29 22.51 8.10 10.06
CA VAL A 29 21.52 8.98 10.70
C VAL A 29 20.33 8.14 11.14
N ARG A 30 20.07 8.08 12.45
CA ARG A 30 18.93 7.37 13.04
C ARG A 30 17.88 8.35 13.56
N ILE A 31 16.62 8.07 13.26
CA ILE A 31 15.48 8.84 13.77
C ILE A 31 14.83 8.02 14.87
N TRP A 32 14.81 8.57 16.08
CA TRP A 32 14.21 7.92 17.25
C TRP A 32 12.75 8.32 17.38
N GLY A 33 11.89 7.36 17.70
CA GLY A 33 10.46 7.62 17.89
C GLY A 33 9.70 7.96 16.60
N SER A 34 10.23 7.60 15.44
CA SER A 34 9.54 7.81 14.17
C SER A 34 8.24 7.01 14.11
N LYS A 35 7.18 7.66 13.61
CA LYS A 35 5.94 6.99 13.21
C LYS A 35 5.92 6.88 11.71
N ARG A 36 5.73 5.66 11.20
CA ARG A 36 5.54 5.39 9.78
C ARG A 36 4.06 5.24 9.49
N TYR A 37 3.64 5.77 8.34
CA TYR A 37 2.32 5.48 7.81
C TYR A 37 2.20 3.97 7.57
N ALA A 38 1.10 3.40 8.06
CA ALA A 38 0.77 2.00 7.86
C ALA A 38 -0.74 1.86 7.76
N MET A 39 -1.21 1.17 6.74
CA MET A 39 -2.61 0.80 6.59
C MET A 39 -2.92 -0.36 7.54
N ARG A 40 -3.94 -0.19 8.38
CA ARG A 40 -4.38 -1.20 9.36
C ARG A 40 -5.73 -1.75 8.94
N LEU A 41 -5.77 -3.03 8.60
CA LEU A 41 -6.98 -3.75 8.24
C LEU A 41 -7.52 -4.43 9.49
N TRP A 42 -8.68 -3.97 9.96
CA TRP A 42 -9.40 -4.58 11.09
C TRP A 42 -10.45 -5.55 10.55
N MET A 43 -10.42 -6.77 11.04
CA MET A 43 -11.32 -7.84 10.59
C MET A 43 -12.29 -8.20 11.72
N ASP A 44 -13.55 -8.39 11.38
CA ASP A 44 -14.56 -8.92 12.29
C ASP A 44 -14.62 -10.46 12.15
N PRO A 45 -14.26 -11.23 13.20
CA PRO A 45 -14.31 -12.70 13.16
C PRO A 45 -15.69 -13.26 12.83
N ALA A 46 -16.78 -12.59 13.24
CA ALA A 46 -18.14 -13.04 12.98
C ALA A 46 -18.48 -12.93 11.48
N LYS A 47 -18.11 -11.81 10.85
CA LYS A 47 -18.26 -11.62 9.39
C LYS A 47 -17.43 -12.62 8.60
N LEU A 48 -16.16 -12.81 8.97
CA LEU A 48 -15.29 -13.79 8.32
C LEU A 48 -15.92 -15.19 8.38
N SER A 49 -16.42 -15.61 9.55
CA SER A 49 -17.09 -16.90 9.68
C SER A 49 -18.38 -17.00 8.85
N ALA A 50 -19.19 -15.93 8.78
CA ALA A 50 -20.42 -15.91 7.99
C ALA A 50 -20.14 -16.12 6.49
N TYR A 51 -19.06 -15.53 6.00
CA TYR A 51 -18.60 -15.66 4.60
C TYR A 51 -17.73 -16.89 4.34
N HIS A 52 -17.51 -17.75 5.35
CA HIS A 52 -16.61 -18.90 5.28
C HIS A 52 -15.19 -18.49 4.83
N LEU A 53 -14.68 -17.42 5.44
CA LEU A 53 -13.37 -16.82 5.20
C LEU A 53 -12.50 -16.92 6.45
N THR A 54 -11.19 -16.89 6.23
CA THR A 54 -10.17 -16.83 7.26
C THR A 54 -9.31 -15.58 7.08
N PRO A 55 -8.59 -15.13 8.13
CA PRO A 55 -7.60 -14.06 7.97
C PRO A 55 -6.52 -14.37 6.93
N LEU A 56 -6.26 -15.66 6.66
CA LEU A 56 -5.31 -16.08 5.63
C LEU A 56 -5.83 -15.77 4.22
N ASP A 57 -7.14 -15.86 3.99
CA ASP A 57 -7.76 -15.52 2.71
C ASP A 57 -7.65 -14.01 2.43
N VAL A 58 -7.86 -13.18 3.46
CA VAL A 58 -7.67 -11.72 3.36
C VAL A 58 -6.21 -11.39 3.05
N ARG A 59 -5.27 -12.05 3.72
CA ARG A 59 -3.84 -11.87 3.44
C ARG A 59 -3.48 -12.29 2.01
N ALA A 60 -4.01 -13.42 1.54
CA ALA A 60 -3.77 -13.92 0.19
C ALA A 60 -4.34 -12.96 -0.87
N ALA A 61 -5.55 -12.42 -0.64
CA ALA A 61 -6.15 -11.40 -1.49
C ALA A 61 -5.30 -10.14 -1.54
N LEU A 62 -4.84 -9.64 -0.39
CA LEU A 62 -3.97 -8.46 -0.34
C LEU A 62 -2.66 -8.68 -1.10
N GLN A 63 -2.04 -9.85 -0.97
CA GLN A 63 -0.80 -10.17 -1.70
C GLN A 63 -1.00 -10.31 -3.21
N ARG A 64 -2.19 -10.74 -3.65
CA ARG A 64 -2.53 -10.89 -5.07
C ARG A 64 -2.80 -9.54 -5.73
N GLU A 65 -3.55 -8.67 -5.05
CA GLU A 65 -4.01 -7.40 -5.61
C GLU A 65 -3.03 -6.26 -5.40
N ASN A 66 -2.12 -6.34 -4.43
CA ASN A 66 -1.09 -5.31 -4.19
C ASN A 66 0.22 -5.66 -4.92
N VAL A 67 0.14 -5.90 -6.22
CA VAL A 67 1.27 -6.26 -7.09
C VAL A 67 1.44 -5.19 -8.17
N GLU A 68 2.66 -4.65 -8.27
CA GLU A 68 3.03 -3.76 -9.37
C GLU A 68 3.37 -4.61 -10.61
N LEU A 69 2.44 -4.68 -11.55
CA LEU A 69 2.64 -5.39 -12.82
C LEU A 69 3.20 -4.45 -13.88
N PRO A 70 4.33 -4.79 -14.54
CA PRO A 70 4.82 -4.03 -15.70
C PRO A 70 3.92 -4.34 -16.90
N SER A 71 3.17 -3.37 -17.41
CA SER A 71 2.16 -3.61 -18.47
C SER A 71 2.69 -3.47 -19.89
N GLY A 72 4.00 -3.54 -20.07
CA GLY A 72 4.64 -3.56 -21.39
C GLY A 72 4.60 -2.21 -22.12
N ARG A 73 4.84 -2.28 -23.43
CA ARG A 73 5.03 -1.14 -24.33
C ARG A 73 4.16 -1.35 -25.56
N LEU A 74 3.41 -0.33 -25.95
CA LEU A 74 2.75 -0.26 -27.26
C LEU A 74 3.63 0.57 -28.18
N GLU A 75 4.14 -0.03 -29.26
CA GLU A 75 4.92 0.65 -30.30
C GLU A 75 4.01 0.96 -31.49
N GLY A 76 3.79 2.25 -31.76
CA GLY A 76 3.27 2.76 -33.03
C GLY A 76 4.41 3.35 -33.87
N SER A 77 4.18 3.54 -35.17
CA SER A 77 5.19 3.98 -36.15
C SER A 77 5.91 5.31 -35.85
N ALA A 78 5.41 6.12 -34.90
CA ALA A 78 6.06 7.34 -34.42
C ALA A 78 5.92 7.60 -32.91
N THR A 79 5.32 6.68 -32.13
CA THR A 79 5.02 6.92 -30.70
C THR A 79 5.19 5.64 -29.89
N GLU A 80 5.97 5.73 -28.82
CA GLU A 80 6.06 4.71 -27.79
C GLU A 80 5.12 5.07 -26.63
N LEU A 81 4.13 4.21 -26.34
CA LEU A 81 3.24 4.41 -25.19
C LEU A 81 3.49 3.29 -24.16
N THR A 82 4.01 3.67 -22.99
CA THR A 82 4.13 2.74 -21.86
C THR A 82 2.78 2.60 -21.19
N VAL A 83 2.25 1.38 -21.14
CA VAL A 83 1.04 1.09 -20.36
C VAL A 83 1.47 0.72 -18.95
N ARG A 84 0.82 1.31 -17.94
CA ARG A 84 1.00 0.94 -16.53
C ARG A 84 -0.35 0.61 -15.92
N THR A 85 -0.47 -0.58 -15.36
CA THR A 85 -1.60 -1.05 -14.57
C THR A 85 -1.31 -0.66 -13.13
N MET A 86 -2.13 0.24 -12.59
CA MET A 86 -2.07 0.62 -11.17
C MET A 86 -2.62 -0.55 -10.33
N GLY A 87 -1.75 -1.51 -10.01
CA GLY A 87 -2.05 -2.65 -9.14
C GLY A 87 -1.66 -2.41 -7.68
N ARG A 88 -1.53 -1.16 -7.25
CA ARG A 88 -1.14 -0.83 -5.88
C ARG A 88 -2.31 -0.19 -5.16
N LEU A 89 -2.66 -0.72 -3.98
CA LEU A 89 -3.69 -0.14 -3.12
C LEU A 89 -3.05 1.02 -2.35
N GLU A 90 -3.52 2.25 -2.55
CA GLU A 90 -2.92 3.44 -1.93
C GLU A 90 -3.90 4.16 -0.99
N THR A 91 -5.19 4.10 -1.31
CA THR A 91 -6.24 4.80 -0.57
C THR A 91 -7.07 3.83 0.27
N VAL A 92 -7.69 4.34 1.34
CA VAL A 92 -8.64 3.56 2.17
C VAL A 92 -9.74 2.93 1.29
N HIS A 93 -10.18 3.64 0.26
CA HIS A 93 -11.18 3.14 -0.67
C HIS A 93 -10.70 1.89 -1.41
N ASP A 94 -9.46 1.87 -1.89
CA ASP A 94 -8.88 0.73 -2.60
C ASP A 94 -8.83 -0.51 -1.70
N PHE A 95 -8.40 -0.35 -0.45
CA PHE A 95 -8.38 -1.43 0.54
C PHE A 95 -9.79 -1.95 0.86
N ASN A 96 -10.79 -1.07 0.93
CA ASN A 96 -12.19 -1.47 1.16
C ASN A 96 -12.81 -2.20 -0.03
N GLN A 97 -12.38 -1.86 -1.25
CA GLN A 97 -12.84 -2.50 -2.48
C GLN A 97 -12.09 -3.80 -2.80
N LEU A 98 -11.06 -4.16 -2.03
CA LEU A 98 -10.29 -5.39 -2.16
C LEU A 98 -11.22 -6.61 -2.20
N ILE A 99 -11.19 -7.35 -3.31
CA ILE A 99 -11.99 -8.56 -3.48
C ILE A 99 -11.30 -9.71 -2.75
N ILE A 100 -11.97 -10.24 -1.72
CA ILE A 100 -11.46 -11.33 -0.90
C ILE A 100 -11.81 -12.68 -1.53
N LYS A 101 -13.06 -12.83 -1.99
CA LYS A 101 -13.58 -14.05 -2.60
C LYS A 101 -14.65 -13.74 -3.62
N GLU A 102 -14.70 -14.54 -4.67
CA GLU A 102 -15.77 -14.57 -5.64
C GLU A 102 -16.29 -16.00 -5.74
N ALA A 103 -17.60 -16.18 -5.58
CA ALA A 103 -18.27 -17.48 -5.69
C ALA A 103 -19.69 -17.29 -6.24
N ASP A 104 -20.05 -18.07 -7.26
CA ASP A 104 -21.40 -18.09 -7.86
C ASP A 104 -21.92 -16.70 -8.29
N GLY A 105 -21.02 -15.83 -8.76
CA GLY A 105 -21.33 -14.45 -9.16
C GLY A 105 -21.46 -13.45 -8.00
N ASN A 106 -21.33 -13.90 -6.75
CA ASN A 106 -21.24 -13.03 -5.58
C ASN A 106 -19.79 -12.68 -5.29
N VAL A 107 -19.53 -11.38 -5.23
CA VAL A 107 -18.21 -10.81 -4.89
C VAL A 107 -18.25 -10.35 -3.45
N ILE A 108 -17.33 -10.86 -2.63
CA ILE A 108 -17.15 -10.45 -1.23
C ILE A 108 -15.92 -9.55 -1.16
N ARG A 109 -16.13 -8.29 -0.76
CA ARG A 109 -15.10 -7.27 -0.61
C ARG A 109 -14.70 -7.12 0.86
N PHE A 110 -13.56 -6.49 1.11
CA PHE A 110 -13.06 -6.28 2.47
C PHE A 110 -14.02 -5.48 3.37
N GLN A 111 -14.78 -4.55 2.78
CA GLN A 111 -15.76 -3.74 3.51
C GLN A 111 -17.03 -4.50 3.94
N ASP A 112 -17.30 -5.66 3.33
CA ASP A 112 -18.53 -6.44 3.55
C ASP A 112 -18.46 -7.22 4.88
#